data_AF-A0AAD7FF81-F1
#
_entry.id   AF-A0AAD7FF81-F1
#
_cell.length_a   1.000
_cell.length_b   1.000
_cell.length_c   1.000
_cell.angle_alpha   90.00
_cell.angle_beta   90.00
_cell.angle_gamma   90.00
#
_symmetry.space_group_name_H-M   'P 1'
#
loop_
_entity.id
_entity.type
_entity.pdbx_description
1 polymer ?
#
loop_
_entity_poly.entity_id
_entity_poly.type
_entity_poly.pdbx_seq_one_letter_code
_entity_poly.pdbx_strand_id
1 'polypeptide(L)'
;ESHLPSPRWNSHPEYDLFASPRHFALLLVAGYAANIPLHLVLFYAALGVSTCSVLRIWTARILQYIRARTSGARLVPIARGRWLGNLDILADLRRNWNVSYPLEVLREVLVSSHTNAVNLRIGWDDYIFTTEPEHIKIILATDFSNYIKGDFLRECMGSVLGEMWKFHRAATRPFFNRHRISDFDIFAHHADRAIERMKERLRAGYAIDFQDLASRFTMDSATSFLFGSCVDSLAAPLPYPASASASPCPTAPPARSDVFSAAYTAAIEHISSRSRIGWIWPLLELGGDATHTSMRIVDDYLTPIVRAAVDRGAAGNLKGAEPETLLDELLNLTSDPKVLKDEMLNILLAGRDTTTSVPHLRRLLVSPFLIPLNHRLNSILFRSLAVYPAVCKRLRAEILARVGCTRHPT
;
A
#
# COMPACT_ATOMS: atom_id res chain seq x y z
N GLU A 1 15.74 4.44 -41.83
CA GLU A 1 16.56 4.91 -40.69
C GLU A 1 16.49 3.87 -39.59
N SER A 2 17.63 3.61 -38.96
CA SER A 2 17.96 2.38 -38.22
C SER A 2 17.08 2.12 -37.00
N HIS A 3 16.21 1.12 -37.08
CA HIS A 3 15.62 0.45 -35.93
C HIS A 3 16.70 -0.35 -35.19
N LEU A 4 17.37 0.29 -34.22
CA LEU A 4 18.11 -0.44 -33.20
C LEU A 4 17.10 -1.24 -32.36
N PRO A 5 17.29 -2.55 -32.16
CA PRO A 5 16.41 -3.34 -31.32
C PRO A 5 16.46 -2.80 -29.89
N SER A 6 15.29 -2.50 -29.33
CA SER A 6 15.13 -2.15 -27.91
C SER A 6 15.84 -3.20 -27.06
N PRO A 7 16.71 -2.82 -26.10
CA PRO A 7 17.28 -3.78 -25.17
C PRO A 7 16.12 -4.38 -24.38
N ARG A 8 15.78 -5.63 -24.67
CA ARG A 8 14.91 -6.42 -23.79
C ARG A 8 15.63 -6.48 -22.46
N TRP A 9 15.16 -5.69 -21.49
CA TRP A 9 15.44 -5.92 -20.08
C TRP A 9 14.81 -7.26 -19.74
N ASN A 10 15.52 -8.34 -20.08
CA ASN A 10 15.15 -9.69 -19.72
C ASN A 10 14.93 -9.69 -18.21
N SER A 11 13.69 -10.03 -17.81
CA SER A 11 13.33 -10.48 -16.47
C SER A 11 14.48 -11.28 -15.90
N HIS A 12 15.12 -10.72 -14.86
CA HIS A 12 16.39 -11.15 -14.29
C HIS A 12 16.54 -12.69 -14.23
N PRO A 13 17.29 -13.30 -15.17
CA PRO A 13 17.81 -14.66 -14.98
C PRO A 13 18.98 -14.65 -13.97
N GLU A 14 19.43 -13.45 -13.59
CA GLU A 14 20.63 -13.19 -12.79
C GLU A 14 20.44 -13.46 -11.28
N TYR A 15 19.23 -13.75 -10.80
CA TYR A 15 18.97 -14.08 -9.39
C TYR A 15 19.14 -15.57 -9.05
N ASP A 16 19.16 -16.48 -10.04
CA ASP A 16 19.10 -17.93 -9.78
C ASP A 16 20.44 -18.67 -9.80
N LEU A 17 21.53 -18.02 -10.24
CA LEU A 17 22.76 -18.74 -10.57
C LEU A 17 23.76 -18.93 -9.44
N PHE A 18 23.69 -18.16 -8.34
CA PHE A 18 24.63 -18.32 -7.23
C PHE A 18 23.95 -18.11 -5.88
N ALA A 19 23.91 -19.19 -5.09
CA ALA A 19 23.23 -19.35 -3.79
C ALA A 19 21.75 -19.74 -3.82
N SER A 20 21.35 -20.66 -4.71
CA SER A 20 20.08 -21.38 -4.49
C SER A 20 20.21 -22.30 -3.25
N PRO A 21 19.14 -22.50 -2.45
CA PRO A 21 19.11 -23.43 -1.31
C PRO A 21 19.59 -24.85 -1.67
N ARG A 22 19.56 -25.20 -2.96
CA ARG A 22 20.05 -26.47 -3.51
C ARG A 22 21.57 -26.66 -3.35
N HIS A 23 22.37 -25.60 -3.48
CA HIS A 23 23.82 -25.68 -3.27
C HIS A 23 24.17 -25.86 -1.78
N PHE A 24 23.41 -25.23 -0.89
CA PHE A 24 23.55 -25.39 0.56
C PHE A 24 23.14 -26.80 1.01
N ALA A 25 22.04 -27.33 0.44
CA ALA A 25 21.62 -28.72 0.65
C ALA A 25 22.67 -29.73 0.16
N LEU A 26 23.28 -29.50 -1.01
CA LEU A 26 24.36 -30.34 -1.53
C LEU A 26 25.61 -30.33 -0.63
N LEU A 27 25.99 -29.17 -0.07
CA LEU A 27 27.11 -29.07 0.87
C LEU A 27 26.82 -29.77 2.21
N LEU A 28 25.59 -29.70 2.71
CA LEU A 28 25.16 -30.43 3.90
C LEU A 28 25.17 -31.95 3.67
N VAL A 29 24.67 -32.41 2.52
CA VAL A 29 24.66 -33.83 2.15
C VAL A 29 26.08 -34.36 1.94
N ALA A 30 26.96 -33.59 1.28
CA ALA A 30 28.36 -33.95 1.09
C ALA A 30 29.14 -33.95 2.42
N GLY A 31 28.86 -33.00 3.32
CA GLY A 31 29.46 -32.94 4.65
C GLY A 31 29.05 -34.10 5.55
N TYR A 32 27.78 -34.51 5.49
CA TYR A 32 27.27 -35.69 6.20
C TYR A 32 27.87 -37.00 5.66
N ALA A 33 28.03 -37.10 4.33
CA ALA A 33 28.66 -38.26 3.68
C ALA A 33 30.17 -38.38 3.99
N ALA A 34 30.84 -37.27 4.29
CA ALA A 34 32.28 -37.21 4.57
C ALA A 34 32.63 -37.25 6.06
N ASN A 35 31.66 -37.46 6.97
CA ASN A 35 31.87 -37.49 8.43
C ASN A 35 32.54 -36.21 9.00
N ILE A 36 32.36 -35.07 8.31
CA ILE A 36 32.90 -33.79 8.76
C ILE A 36 32.01 -33.27 9.89
N PRO A 37 32.58 -32.79 11.00
CA PRO A 37 31.76 -32.29 12.10
C PRO A 37 30.93 -31.08 11.65
N LEU A 38 29.64 -31.08 12.02
CA LEU A 38 28.62 -30.15 11.53
C LEU A 38 29.03 -28.67 11.65
N HIS A 39 29.76 -28.29 12.69
CA HIS A 39 30.22 -26.92 12.89
C HIS A 39 31.21 -26.45 11.80
N LEU A 40 32.06 -27.34 11.27
CA LEU A 40 32.95 -27.01 10.15
C LEU A 40 32.16 -26.89 8.84
N VAL A 41 31.19 -27.76 8.60
CA VAL A 41 30.30 -27.68 7.42
C VAL A 41 29.54 -26.36 7.42
N LEU A 42 28.96 -25.98 8.57
CA LEU A 42 28.27 -24.69 8.74
C LEU A 42 29.23 -23.50 8.57
N PHE A 43 30.46 -23.59 9.09
CA PHE A 43 31.46 -22.54 8.94
C PHE A 43 31.89 -22.34 7.47
N TYR A 44 32.23 -23.41 6.75
CA TYR A 44 32.59 -23.35 5.34
C TYR A 44 31.42 -22.93 4.46
N ALA A 45 30.20 -23.37 4.79
CA ALA A 45 29.00 -22.92 4.08
C ALA A 45 28.74 -21.42 4.32
N ALA A 46 28.88 -20.92 5.55
CA ALA A 46 28.76 -19.49 5.85
C ALA A 46 29.85 -18.66 5.15
N LEU A 47 31.10 -19.15 5.13
CA LEU A 47 32.21 -18.52 4.43
C LEU A 47 31.96 -18.50 2.91
N GLY A 48 31.50 -19.61 2.33
CA GLY A 48 31.18 -19.73 0.91
C GLY A 48 30.02 -18.83 0.48
N VAL A 49 28.95 -18.75 1.28
CA VAL A 49 27.84 -17.82 1.02
C VAL A 49 28.32 -16.37 1.09
N SER A 50 29.18 -16.04 2.05
CA SER A 50 29.75 -14.70 2.20
C SER A 50 30.65 -14.31 1.02
N THR A 51 31.55 -15.20 0.59
CA THR A 51 32.45 -14.94 -0.55
C THR A 51 31.68 -14.86 -1.86
N CYS A 52 30.72 -15.76 -2.11
CA CYS A 52 29.84 -15.68 -3.28
C CYS A 52 29.02 -14.38 -3.29
N SER A 53 28.49 -13.95 -2.14
CA SER A 53 27.74 -12.70 -2.03
C SER A 53 28.61 -11.48 -2.35
N VAL A 54 29.83 -11.43 -1.81
CA VAL A 54 30.80 -10.36 -2.11
C VAL A 54 31.15 -10.36 -3.59
N LEU A 55 31.45 -11.52 -4.17
CA LEU A 55 31.74 -11.64 -5.61
C LEU A 55 30.56 -11.17 -6.46
N ARG A 56 29.32 -11.55 -6.12
CA ARG A 56 28.10 -11.11 -6.81
C ARG A 56 27.94 -9.60 -6.78
N ILE A 57 28.11 -8.98 -5.60
CA ILE A 57 28.02 -7.53 -5.44
C ILE A 57 29.10 -6.83 -6.27
N TRP A 58 30.32 -7.36 -6.27
CA TRP A 58 31.44 -6.82 -7.03
C TRP A 58 31.21 -6.94 -8.55
N THR A 59 30.82 -8.12 -9.04
CA THR A 59 30.56 -8.33 -10.47
C THR A 59 29.40 -7.48 -10.95
N ALA A 60 28.30 -7.41 -10.19
CA ALA A 60 27.17 -6.54 -10.49
C ALA A 60 27.60 -5.07 -10.60
N ARG A 61 28.46 -4.60 -9.67
CA ARG A 61 28.98 -3.22 -9.68
C ARG A 61 29.85 -2.94 -10.89
N ILE A 62 30.74 -3.88 -11.25
CA ILE A 62 31.61 -3.74 -12.43
C ILE A 62 30.75 -3.71 -13.70
N LEU A 63 29.79 -4.62 -13.82
CA LEU A 63 28.88 -4.68 -14.97
C LEU A 63 28.04 -3.40 -15.10
N GLN A 64 27.51 -2.87 -14.00
CA GLN A 64 26.80 -1.59 -14.01
C GLN A 64 27.68 -0.43 -14.49
N TYR A 65 28.94 -0.39 -14.05
CA TYR A 65 29.87 0.65 -14.45
C TYR A 65 30.24 0.56 -15.94
N ILE A 66 30.44 -0.66 -16.45
CA ILE A 66 30.66 -0.93 -17.87
C ILE A 66 29.42 -0.50 -18.68
N ARG A 67 28.22 -0.95 -18.29
CA ARG A 67 26.95 -0.61 -18.95
C ARG A 67 26.72 0.91 -18.97
N ALA A 68 27.01 1.60 -17.86
CA ALA A 68 26.90 3.06 -17.80
C ALA A 68 27.86 3.76 -18.77
N ARG A 69 29.12 3.30 -18.84
CA ARG A 69 30.11 3.84 -19.78
C ARG A 69 29.73 3.59 -21.24
N THR A 70 29.29 2.38 -21.58
CA THR A 70 28.91 2.03 -22.96
C THR A 70 27.70 2.83 -23.44
N SER A 71 26.78 3.18 -22.54
CA SER A 71 25.58 3.94 -22.86
C SER A 71 25.77 5.45 -22.71
N GLY A 72 26.97 5.94 -22.37
CA GLY A 72 27.21 7.36 -22.07
C GLY A 72 26.42 7.90 -20.88
N ALA A 73 25.93 7.01 -20.01
CA ALA A 73 25.04 7.35 -18.91
C ALA A 73 25.84 7.76 -17.65
N ARG A 74 25.30 8.73 -16.92
CA ARG A 74 25.83 9.13 -15.61
C ARG A 74 25.16 8.29 -14.52
N LEU A 75 25.97 7.63 -13.69
CA LEU A 75 25.47 6.90 -12.54
C LEU A 75 24.90 7.87 -11.49
N VAL A 76 23.78 7.47 -10.90
CA VAL A 76 23.15 8.19 -9.79
C VAL A 76 24.09 8.12 -8.57
N PRO A 77 24.30 9.22 -7.82
CA PRO A 77 25.10 9.20 -6.61
C PRO A 77 24.50 8.24 -5.59
N ILE A 78 25.38 7.53 -4.87
CA ILE A 78 24.99 6.58 -3.83
C ILE A 78 24.91 7.33 -2.49
N ALA A 79 23.81 7.16 -1.78
CA ALA A 79 23.65 7.68 -0.42
C ALA A 79 24.73 7.10 0.50
N ARG A 80 25.30 7.93 1.37
CA ARG A 80 26.33 7.52 2.33
C ARG A 80 25.68 7.26 3.69
N GLY A 81 25.31 6.01 3.93
CA GLY A 81 24.91 5.54 5.25
C GLY A 81 26.11 5.34 6.19
N ARG A 82 25.83 5.32 7.49
CA ARG A 82 26.77 5.05 8.58
C ARG A 82 27.06 3.57 8.75
N TRP A 83 26.08 2.71 8.43
CA TRP A 83 26.19 1.26 8.61
C TRP A 83 26.49 0.56 7.28
N LEU A 84 27.08 -0.64 7.38
CA LEU A 84 27.36 -1.47 6.20
C LEU A 84 26.08 -1.72 5.40
N GLY A 85 26.15 -1.48 4.08
CA GLY A 85 25.01 -1.63 3.19
C GLY A 85 23.88 -0.62 3.41
N ASN A 86 24.16 0.55 4.00
CA ASN A 86 23.18 1.61 4.25
C ASN A 86 21.97 1.15 5.09
N LEU A 87 22.17 0.16 5.97
CA LEU A 87 21.13 -0.38 6.84
C LEU A 87 20.63 0.63 7.88
N ASP A 88 21.40 1.66 8.18
CA ASP A 88 20.98 2.79 9.01
C ASP A 88 19.86 3.57 8.34
N ILE A 89 19.94 3.82 7.03
CA ILE A 89 18.86 4.48 6.28
C ILE A 89 17.58 3.64 6.36
N LEU A 90 17.68 2.32 6.24
CA LEU A 90 16.53 1.41 6.41
C LEU A 90 15.96 1.47 7.84
N ALA A 91 16.83 1.49 8.84
CA ALA A 91 16.42 1.61 10.24
C ALA A 91 15.72 2.96 10.52
N ASP A 92 16.23 4.05 9.97
CA ASP A 92 15.65 5.38 10.09
C ASP A 92 14.32 5.49 9.34
N LEU A 93 14.23 4.97 8.11
CA LEU A 93 12.97 4.85 7.37
C LEU A 93 11.92 4.07 8.18
N ARG A 94 12.32 2.99 8.86
CA ARG A 94 11.42 2.18 9.69
C ARG A 94 11.02 2.88 10.99
N ARG A 95 11.96 3.51 11.68
CA ARG A 95 11.72 4.20 12.97
C ARG A 95 10.86 5.45 12.76
N ASN A 96 11.19 6.26 11.77
CA ASN A 96 10.54 7.54 11.53
C ASN A 96 9.20 7.41 10.81
N TRP A 97 8.85 6.23 10.29
CA TRP A 97 7.53 5.97 9.71
C TRP A 97 6.36 6.33 10.62
N ASN A 98 6.52 6.09 11.93
CA ASN A 98 5.44 6.29 12.92
C ASN A 98 5.54 7.62 13.66
N VAL A 99 6.61 8.37 13.44
CA VAL A 99 6.98 9.50 14.30
C VAL A 99 7.15 10.79 13.50
N SER A 100 7.58 10.69 12.25
CA SER A 100 7.91 11.83 11.39
C SER A 100 6.99 11.92 10.17
N TYR A 101 7.05 13.04 9.47
CA TYR A 101 6.34 13.19 8.19
C TYR A 101 6.82 12.12 7.19
N PRO A 102 5.89 11.55 6.40
CA PRO A 102 6.27 10.61 5.34
C PRO A 102 7.30 11.24 4.39
N LEU A 103 8.26 10.42 3.98
CA LEU A 103 9.38 10.78 3.09
C LEU A 103 10.38 11.79 3.68
N GLU A 104 10.26 12.21 4.95
CA GLU A 104 11.19 13.17 5.54
C GLU A 104 12.64 12.66 5.55
N VAL A 105 12.85 11.39 5.90
CA VAL A 105 14.16 10.74 5.82
C VAL A 105 14.72 10.77 4.39
N LEU A 106 13.87 10.53 3.38
CA LEU A 106 14.31 10.58 1.97
C LEU A 106 14.64 12.01 1.55
N ARG A 107 13.90 13.00 2.05
CA ARG A 107 14.18 14.43 1.85
C ARG A 107 15.54 14.80 2.45
N GLU A 108 15.83 14.38 3.67
CA GLU A 108 17.12 14.59 4.33
C GLU A 108 18.28 13.93 3.56
N VAL A 109 18.08 12.72 3.05
CA VAL A 109 19.08 12.01 2.23
C VAL A 109 19.35 12.75 0.92
N LEU A 110 18.32 13.27 0.24
CA LEU A 110 18.49 14.09 -0.96
C LEU A 110 19.25 15.39 -0.68
N VAL A 111 18.86 16.10 0.39
CA VAL A 111 19.50 17.37 0.80
C VAL A 111 20.97 17.14 1.14
N SER A 112 21.29 16.12 1.94
CA SER A 112 22.67 15.79 2.31
C SER A 112 23.52 15.34 1.11
N SER A 113 22.90 14.67 0.14
CA SER A 113 23.57 14.25 -1.11
C SER A 113 23.73 15.39 -2.13
N HIS A 114 23.11 16.54 -1.91
CA HIS A 114 23.11 17.70 -2.81
C HIS A 114 22.63 17.36 -4.24
N THR A 115 21.67 16.44 -4.37
CA THR A 115 21.15 15.97 -5.66
C THR A 115 19.66 15.63 -5.62
N ASN A 116 18.97 15.78 -6.75
CA ASN A 116 17.54 15.43 -6.93
C ASN A 116 17.30 13.95 -7.26
N ALA A 117 18.36 13.14 -7.34
CA ALA A 117 18.28 11.71 -7.57
C ALA A 117 19.40 11.04 -6.78
N VAL A 118 19.04 10.05 -5.94
CA VAL A 118 19.98 9.34 -5.10
C VAL A 118 19.66 7.84 -5.12
N ASN A 119 20.70 7.03 -5.15
CA ASN A 119 20.58 5.59 -4.97
C ASN A 119 20.83 5.27 -3.49
N LEU A 120 19.80 4.83 -2.78
CA LEU A 120 19.89 4.50 -1.36
C LEU A 120 20.76 3.28 -1.09
N ARG A 121 20.96 2.42 -2.10
CA ARG A 121 21.76 1.18 -2.05
C ARG A 121 21.59 0.37 -0.75
N ILE A 122 20.34 0.07 -0.40
CA ILE A 122 20.01 -0.64 0.85
C ILE A 122 20.31 -2.13 0.68
N GLY A 123 21.13 -2.69 1.58
CA GLY A 123 21.52 -4.10 1.52
C GLY A 123 22.21 -4.48 0.20
N TRP A 124 22.98 -3.54 -0.37
CA TRP A 124 23.68 -3.68 -1.67
C TRP A 124 22.79 -3.84 -2.92
N ASP A 125 21.47 -3.71 -2.78
CA ASP A 125 20.54 -3.60 -3.91
C ASP A 125 20.24 -2.14 -4.21
N ASP A 126 19.96 -1.83 -5.48
CA ASP A 126 19.76 -0.45 -5.91
C ASP A 126 18.32 0.02 -5.74
N TYR A 127 18.16 1.07 -4.94
CA TYR A 127 16.88 1.75 -4.71
C TYR A 127 17.05 3.20 -5.11
N ILE A 128 16.69 3.52 -6.35
CA ILE A 128 16.84 4.86 -6.91
C ILE A 128 15.61 5.69 -6.52
N PHE A 129 15.83 6.73 -5.75
CA PHE A 129 14.83 7.74 -5.41
C PHE A 129 15.10 9.01 -6.21
N THR A 130 14.08 9.59 -6.83
CA THR A 130 14.22 10.83 -7.60
C THR A 130 13.04 11.77 -7.43
N THR A 131 13.35 13.06 -7.35
CA THR A 131 12.39 14.17 -7.35
C THR A 131 12.52 15.03 -8.61
N GLU A 132 13.32 14.60 -9.59
CA GLU A 132 13.55 15.33 -10.84
C GLU A 132 12.35 15.16 -11.79
N PRO A 133 11.68 16.25 -12.21
CA PRO A 133 10.48 16.16 -13.05
C PRO A 133 10.72 15.41 -14.38
N GLU A 134 11.88 15.58 -15.01
CA GLU A 134 12.19 14.90 -16.28
C GLU A 134 12.33 13.39 -16.09
N HIS A 135 12.91 12.92 -14.99
CA HIS A 135 12.94 11.48 -14.68
C HIS A 135 11.53 10.93 -14.48
N ILE A 136 10.70 11.65 -13.73
CA ILE A 136 9.30 11.27 -13.47
C ILE A 136 8.51 11.21 -14.78
N LYS A 137 8.70 12.19 -15.69
CA LYS A 137 8.07 12.22 -17.01
C LYS A 137 8.51 11.07 -17.91
N ILE A 138 9.78 10.70 -17.88
CA ILE A 138 10.28 9.55 -18.65
C ILE A 138 9.63 8.27 -18.14
N ILE A 139 9.68 8.05 -16.81
CA ILE A 139 9.17 6.83 -16.16
C ILE A 139 7.65 6.68 -16.35
N LEU A 140 6.89 7.76 -16.18
CA LEU A 140 5.42 7.70 -16.14
C LEU A 140 4.74 8.00 -17.47
N ALA A 141 5.41 8.64 -18.43
CA ALA A 141 4.78 9.08 -19.68
C ALA A 141 5.56 8.73 -20.95
N THR A 142 6.85 9.09 -21.04
CA THR A 142 7.59 9.02 -22.31
C THR A 142 8.01 7.60 -22.67
N ASP A 143 8.47 6.82 -21.67
CA ASP A 143 9.00 5.47 -21.88
C ASP A 143 8.35 4.46 -20.92
N PHE A 144 7.05 4.63 -20.65
CA PHE A 144 6.30 3.84 -19.68
C PHE A 144 6.41 2.32 -19.91
N SER A 145 6.51 1.86 -21.16
CA SER A 145 6.63 0.43 -21.49
C SER A 145 7.90 -0.23 -20.95
N ASN A 146 8.97 0.54 -20.77
CA ASN A 146 10.24 0.01 -20.23
C ASN A 146 10.27 -0.02 -18.70
N TYR A 147 9.35 0.68 -18.02
CA TYR A 147 9.25 0.72 -16.56
C TYR A 147 8.07 -0.13 -16.08
N ILE A 148 8.35 -1.38 -15.73
CA ILE A 148 7.34 -2.27 -15.15
C ILE A 148 7.35 -2.22 -13.62
N LYS A 149 6.19 -2.51 -13.03
CA LYS A 149 6.13 -2.91 -11.61
C LYS A 149 6.81 -4.26 -11.49
N GLY A 150 8.07 -4.26 -11.05
CA GLY A 150 8.93 -5.44 -10.98
C GLY A 150 8.38 -6.54 -10.06
N ASP A 151 8.98 -7.73 -10.17
CA ASP A 151 8.51 -8.93 -9.47
C ASP A 151 8.53 -8.77 -7.95
N PHE A 152 9.49 -8.03 -7.40
CA PHE A 152 9.53 -7.68 -5.97
C PHE A 152 8.21 -7.08 -5.44
N LEU A 153 7.63 -6.12 -6.16
CA LEU A 153 6.38 -5.50 -5.74
C LEU A 153 5.21 -6.47 -5.87
N ARG A 154 5.24 -7.34 -6.90
CA ARG A 154 4.24 -8.38 -7.11
C ARG A 154 4.25 -9.41 -5.99
N GLU A 155 5.43 -9.85 -5.57
CA GLU A 155 5.59 -10.79 -4.45
C GLU A 155 5.11 -10.18 -3.13
N CYS A 156 5.44 -8.92 -2.86
CA CYS A 156 4.99 -8.24 -1.64
C CYS A 156 3.46 -8.17 -1.54
N MET A 157 2.79 -7.94 -2.67
CA MET A 157 1.34 -7.71 -2.77
C MET A 157 0.52 -8.97 -3.11
N GLY A 158 1.18 -10.03 -3.59
CA GLY A 158 0.51 -11.18 -4.20
C GLY A 158 -0.43 -11.92 -3.26
N SER A 159 -0.13 -11.95 -1.96
CA SER A 159 -0.99 -12.59 -0.95
C SER A 159 -2.33 -11.88 -0.72
N VAL A 160 -2.46 -10.62 -1.16
CA VAL A 160 -3.65 -9.78 -0.91
C VAL A 160 -4.34 -9.33 -2.19
N LEU A 161 -3.59 -9.04 -3.25
CA LEU A 161 -4.10 -8.38 -4.46
C LEU A 161 -4.04 -9.24 -5.73
N GLY A 162 -3.46 -10.45 -5.66
CA GLY A 162 -3.30 -11.33 -6.82
C GLY A 162 -2.28 -10.82 -7.85
N GLU A 163 -2.19 -11.50 -9.00
CA GLU A 163 -1.08 -11.31 -9.97
C GLU A 163 -1.45 -10.50 -11.24
N MET A 164 -2.73 -10.18 -11.49
CA MET A 164 -3.22 -9.90 -12.85
C MET A 164 -3.43 -8.41 -13.23
N TRP A 165 -2.39 -7.58 -13.13
CA TRP A 165 -2.49 -6.13 -13.31
C TRP A 165 -2.99 -5.60 -14.68
N LYS A 166 -2.76 -6.33 -15.79
CA LYS A 166 -3.16 -5.89 -17.15
C LYS A 166 -4.65 -6.06 -17.40
N PHE A 167 -5.25 -7.10 -16.82
CA PHE A 167 -6.68 -7.36 -16.91
C PHE A 167 -7.47 -6.28 -16.16
N HIS A 168 -6.96 -5.86 -14.99
CA HIS A 168 -7.59 -4.86 -14.13
C HIS A 168 -7.93 -3.54 -14.82
N ARG A 169 -6.97 -2.93 -15.54
CA ARG A 169 -7.19 -1.61 -16.17
C ARG A 169 -8.12 -1.64 -17.37
N ALA A 170 -8.08 -2.71 -18.18
CA ALA A 170 -8.95 -2.82 -19.35
C ALA A 170 -10.40 -3.09 -18.93
N ALA A 171 -10.59 -3.91 -17.89
CA ALA A 171 -11.90 -4.31 -17.40
C ALA A 171 -12.65 -3.18 -16.66
N THR A 172 -11.93 -2.34 -15.91
CA THR A 172 -12.57 -1.36 -15.00
C THR A 172 -12.73 0.03 -15.62
N ARG A 173 -11.93 0.38 -16.62
CA ARG A 173 -11.97 1.69 -17.28
C ARG A 173 -13.35 2.07 -17.87
N PRO A 174 -14.11 1.15 -18.51
CA PRO A 174 -15.44 1.48 -19.02
C PRO A 174 -16.41 1.93 -17.92
N PHE A 175 -16.31 1.36 -16.72
CA PHE A 175 -17.14 1.73 -15.59
C PHE A 175 -16.87 3.17 -15.13
N PHE A 176 -15.61 3.55 -14.98
CA PHE A 176 -15.21 4.88 -14.50
C PHE A 176 -15.36 6.00 -15.54
N ASN A 177 -15.44 5.67 -16.83
CA ASN A 177 -15.67 6.67 -17.88
C ASN A 177 -17.14 7.13 -17.98
N ARG A 178 -18.08 6.40 -17.35
CA ARG A 178 -19.50 6.77 -17.36
C ARG A 178 -19.75 7.84 -16.30
N HIS A 179 -20.39 8.94 -16.70
CA HIS A 179 -20.91 9.92 -15.75
C HIS A 179 -22.22 9.39 -15.15
N ARG A 180 -22.20 9.03 -13.87
CA ARG A 180 -23.36 8.45 -13.18
C ARG A 180 -23.79 9.36 -12.02
N ILE A 181 -25.00 9.91 -12.11
CA ILE A 181 -25.58 10.75 -11.05
C ILE A 181 -25.73 9.96 -9.74
N SER A 182 -26.02 8.66 -9.83
CA SER A 182 -26.13 7.73 -8.69
C SER A 182 -24.89 7.69 -7.80
N ASP A 183 -23.71 8.00 -8.35
CA ASP A 183 -22.46 7.97 -7.59
C ASP A 183 -22.44 9.11 -6.56
N PHE A 184 -22.97 10.29 -6.93
CA PHE A 184 -23.07 11.42 -6.01
C PHE A 184 -24.03 11.15 -4.86
N ASP A 185 -25.14 10.45 -5.11
CA ASP A 185 -26.11 10.07 -4.08
C ASP A 185 -25.49 9.16 -3.02
N ILE A 186 -24.65 8.20 -3.44
CA ILE A 186 -23.90 7.33 -2.52
C ILE A 186 -23.00 8.16 -1.61
N PHE A 187 -22.21 9.07 -2.17
CA PHE A 187 -21.32 9.93 -1.38
C PHE A 187 -22.10 10.89 -0.47
N ALA A 188 -23.21 11.46 -0.95
CA ALA A 188 -24.06 12.35 -0.17
C ALA A 188 -24.65 11.64 1.04
N HIS A 189 -25.22 10.45 0.86
CA HIS A 189 -25.78 9.64 1.94
C HIS A 189 -24.74 9.35 3.04
N HIS A 190 -23.55 8.90 2.66
CA HIS A 190 -22.49 8.59 3.63
C HIS A 190 -21.88 9.85 4.26
N ALA A 191 -21.83 10.97 3.53
CA ALA A 191 -21.37 12.25 4.06
C ALA A 191 -22.33 12.79 5.11
N ASP A 192 -23.64 12.71 4.88
CA ASP A 192 -24.66 13.12 5.84
C ASP A 192 -24.56 12.30 7.14
N ARG A 193 -24.39 10.97 7.04
CA ARG A 193 -24.16 10.11 8.20
C ARG A 193 -22.88 10.48 8.95
N ALA A 194 -21.79 10.75 8.25
CA ALA A 194 -20.53 11.18 8.88
C ALA A 194 -20.69 12.54 9.59
N ILE A 195 -21.41 13.49 8.99
CA ILE A 195 -21.71 14.80 9.57
C ILE A 195 -22.61 14.66 10.80
N GLU A 196 -23.59 13.76 10.77
CA GLU A 196 -24.47 13.47 11.92
C GLU A 196 -23.65 12.96 13.10
N ARG A 197 -22.80 11.95 12.90
CA ARG A 197 -21.88 11.42 13.93
C ARG A 197 -20.96 12.49 14.49
N MET A 198 -20.44 13.37 13.61
CA MET A 198 -19.64 14.51 14.03
C MET A 198 -20.45 15.46 14.93
N LYS A 199 -21.68 15.83 14.53
CA LYS A 199 -22.55 16.72 15.32
C LYS A 199 -22.92 16.12 16.67
N GLU A 200 -23.25 14.83 16.73
CA GLU A 200 -23.53 14.11 17.98
C GLU A 200 -22.35 14.22 18.96
N ARG A 201 -21.13 13.96 18.46
CA ARG A 201 -19.92 14.03 19.29
C ARG A 201 -19.59 15.45 19.74
N LEU A 202 -19.73 16.44 18.85
CA LEU A 202 -19.50 17.84 19.20
C LEU A 202 -20.52 18.37 20.21
N ARG A 203 -21.79 17.98 20.12
CA ARG A 203 -22.83 18.33 21.10
C ARG A 203 -22.53 17.77 22.49
N ALA A 204 -21.90 16.60 22.55
CA ALA A 204 -21.43 16.02 23.81
C ALA A 204 -20.18 16.72 24.39
N GLY A 205 -19.63 17.73 23.71
CA GLY A 205 -18.50 18.53 24.18
C GLY A 205 -17.13 17.88 24.01
N TYR A 206 -17.04 16.79 23.23
CA TYR A 206 -15.79 16.05 23.03
C TYR A 206 -15.18 16.33 21.65
N ALA A 207 -13.84 16.32 21.60
CA ALA A 207 -13.10 16.39 20.35
C ALA A 207 -13.31 15.12 19.49
N ILE A 208 -13.06 15.26 18.18
CA ILE A 208 -13.22 14.20 17.18
C ILE A 208 -11.89 13.88 16.55
N ASP A 209 -11.61 12.59 16.39
CA ASP A 209 -10.56 12.11 15.50
C ASP A 209 -11.07 12.09 14.06
N PHE A 210 -10.83 13.17 13.32
CA PHE A 210 -11.31 13.31 11.94
C PHE A 210 -10.72 12.24 11.00
N GLN A 211 -9.53 11.73 11.30
CA GLN A 211 -8.89 10.67 10.51
C GLN A 211 -9.70 9.38 10.58
N ASP A 212 -10.17 9.01 11.77
CA ASP A 212 -11.02 7.84 11.97
C ASP A 212 -12.37 8.00 11.26
N LEU A 213 -13.00 9.18 11.41
CA LEU A 213 -14.25 9.51 10.73
C LEU A 213 -14.11 9.42 9.19
N ALA A 214 -13.07 10.03 8.62
CA ALA A 214 -12.81 9.98 7.18
C ALA A 214 -12.52 8.55 6.70
N SER A 215 -11.81 7.75 7.50
CA SER A 215 -11.56 6.34 7.18
C SER A 215 -12.83 5.51 7.15
N ARG A 216 -13.77 5.75 8.05
CA ARG A 216 -15.08 5.06 8.05
C ARG A 216 -15.94 5.52 6.86
N PHE A 217 -16.01 6.84 6.62
CA PHE A 217 -16.75 7.41 5.49
C PHE A 217 -16.29 6.85 4.13
N THR A 218 -14.99 6.81 3.89
CA THR A 218 -14.45 6.31 2.61
C THR A 218 -14.58 4.80 2.48
N MET A 219 -14.50 4.04 3.58
CA MET A 219 -14.80 2.61 3.57
C MET A 219 -16.24 2.35 3.16
N ASP A 220 -17.20 3.01 3.83
CA ASP A 220 -18.63 2.80 3.58
C ASP A 220 -19.03 3.26 2.17
N SER A 221 -18.49 4.40 1.71
CA SER A 221 -18.73 4.92 0.36
C SER A 221 -18.12 4.02 -0.71
N ALA A 222 -16.86 3.58 -0.54
CA ALA A 222 -16.19 2.74 -1.51
C ALA A 222 -16.83 1.34 -1.59
N THR A 223 -17.19 0.73 -0.45
CA THR A 223 -17.84 -0.59 -0.47
C THR A 223 -19.24 -0.53 -1.06
N SER A 224 -20.01 0.52 -0.77
CA SER A 224 -21.31 0.74 -1.42
C SER A 224 -21.18 0.90 -2.94
N PHE A 225 -20.21 1.72 -3.38
CA PHE A 225 -19.96 1.96 -4.80
C PHE A 225 -19.46 0.72 -5.55
N LEU A 226 -18.54 -0.04 -4.94
CA LEU A 226 -17.91 -1.19 -5.58
C LEU A 226 -18.79 -2.44 -5.53
N PHE A 227 -19.44 -2.69 -4.39
CA PHE A 227 -20.08 -3.97 -4.08
C PHE A 227 -21.61 -3.89 -4.06
N GLY A 228 -22.17 -2.67 -4.00
CA GLY A 228 -23.59 -2.45 -3.70
C GLY A 228 -23.96 -2.77 -2.25
N SER A 229 -22.99 -3.09 -1.40
CA SER A 229 -23.18 -3.40 0.01
C SER A 229 -22.30 -2.50 0.89
N CYS A 230 -22.92 -1.91 1.91
CA CYS A 230 -22.22 -1.06 2.86
C CYS A 230 -21.63 -1.91 3.99
N VAL A 231 -20.40 -1.60 4.38
CA VAL A 231 -19.79 -2.15 5.60
C VAL A 231 -20.46 -1.58 6.86
N ASP A 232 -21.04 -0.38 6.80
CA ASP A 232 -21.64 0.34 7.93
C ASP A 232 -20.64 0.59 9.09
N SER A 233 -19.40 0.93 8.75
CA SER A 233 -18.36 1.31 9.71
C SER A 233 -18.68 2.63 10.43
N LEU A 234 -19.48 3.52 9.84
CA LEU A 234 -20.00 4.76 10.47
C LEU A 234 -21.13 4.50 11.48
N ALA A 235 -21.70 3.29 11.54
CA ALA A 235 -22.74 2.96 12.50
C ALA A 235 -22.19 2.88 13.93
N ALA A 236 -20.95 2.43 14.08
CA ALA A 236 -20.27 2.33 15.37
C ALA A 236 -19.94 3.71 15.97
N PRO A 237 -19.90 3.84 17.30
CA PRO A 237 -19.56 5.10 17.95
C PRO A 237 -18.10 5.49 17.68
N LEU A 238 -17.87 6.78 17.46
CA LEU A 238 -16.52 7.31 17.28
C LEU A 238 -15.64 7.07 18.51
N PRO A 239 -14.32 6.91 18.39
CA PRO A 239 -13.44 6.76 19.54
C PRO A 239 -13.45 8.02 20.41
N TYR A 240 -13.48 7.87 21.73
CA TYR A 240 -13.37 8.98 22.67
C TYR A 240 -11.90 9.40 22.85
N PRO A 241 -11.62 10.69 23.12
CA PRO A 241 -10.27 11.13 23.43
C PRO A 241 -9.79 10.54 24.76
N ALA A 242 -8.47 10.31 24.89
CA ALA A 242 -7.87 9.72 26.08
C ALA A 242 -8.11 10.54 27.37
N SER A 243 -8.42 11.83 27.24
CA SER A 243 -8.75 12.73 28.35
C SER A 243 -10.21 12.63 28.84
N ALA A 244 -11.06 11.83 28.20
CA ALA A 244 -12.45 11.66 28.63
C ALA A 244 -12.52 10.74 29.87
N SER A 245 -12.92 11.30 31.01
CA SER A 245 -13.11 10.58 32.28
C SER A 245 -14.23 9.53 32.24
N ALA A 246 -15.10 9.60 31.23
CA ALA A 246 -16.25 8.71 31.05
C ALA A 246 -16.29 8.23 29.60
N SER A 247 -15.28 7.48 29.16
CA SER A 247 -15.48 6.60 28.01
C SER A 247 -16.46 5.51 28.46
N PRO A 248 -17.67 5.40 27.87
CA PRO A 248 -18.45 4.18 28.04
C PRO A 248 -17.58 3.06 27.48
N CYS A 249 -17.14 2.15 28.36
CA CYS A 249 -16.44 0.96 27.92
C CYS A 249 -17.38 0.21 26.95
N PRO A 250 -16.96 -0.10 25.71
CA PRO A 250 -17.83 -0.83 24.80
C PRO A 250 -18.08 -2.21 25.40
N THR A 251 -19.27 -2.40 25.97
CA THR A 251 -19.74 -3.67 26.54
C THR A 251 -20.19 -4.64 25.45
N ALA A 252 -20.36 -4.16 24.22
CA ALA A 252 -20.73 -4.96 23.06
C ALA A 252 -19.48 -5.48 22.33
N PRO A 253 -19.52 -6.71 21.78
CA PRO A 253 -18.48 -7.21 20.89
C PRO A 253 -18.31 -6.28 19.69
N PRO A 254 -17.08 -6.15 19.13
CA PRO A 254 -16.83 -5.29 17.99
C PRO A 254 -17.74 -5.70 16.82
N ALA A 255 -18.36 -4.72 16.17
CA ALA A 255 -19.22 -4.99 15.03
C ALA A 255 -18.43 -5.68 13.91
N ARG A 256 -19.10 -6.52 13.12
CA ARG A 256 -18.47 -7.21 11.97
C ARG A 256 -17.76 -6.23 11.03
N SER A 257 -18.30 -5.02 10.91
CA SER A 257 -17.77 -3.90 10.14
C SER A 257 -16.43 -3.37 10.63
N ASP A 258 -16.31 -3.21 11.95
CA ASP A 258 -15.05 -2.81 12.61
C ASP A 258 -14.00 -3.91 12.47
N VAL A 259 -14.40 -5.18 12.63
CA VAL A 259 -13.51 -6.34 12.48
C VAL A 259 -12.97 -6.42 11.04
N PHE A 260 -13.84 -6.26 10.04
CA PHE A 260 -13.43 -6.19 8.63
C PHE A 260 -12.47 -5.03 8.37
N SER A 261 -12.83 -3.82 8.80
CA SER A 261 -12.03 -2.62 8.57
C SER A 261 -10.64 -2.71 9.21
N ALA A 262 -10.57 -3.29 10.43
CA ALA A 262 -9.33 -3.52 11.14
C ALA A 262 -8.46 -4.59 10.46
N ALA A 263 -9.04 -5.73 10.07
CA ALA A 263 -8.33 -6.78 9.37
C ALA A 263 -7.78 -6.30 8.02
N TYR A 264 -8.60 -5.59 7.26
CA TYR A 264 -8.18 -4.99 5.99
C TYR A 264 -7.01 -4.02 6.16
N THR A 265 -7.08 -3.13 7.15
CA THR A 265 -6.00 -2.17 7.46
C THR A 265 -4.72 -2.90 7.85
N ALA A 266 -4.82 -3.96 8.67
CA ALA A 266 -3.68 -4.78 9.07
C ALA A 266 -3.03 -5.47 7.86
N ALA A 267 -3.81 -6.03 6.94
CA ALA A 267 -3.28 -6.66 5.73
C ALA A 267 -2.45 -5.68 4.89
N ILE A 268 -2.93 -4.45 4.70
CA ILE A 268 -2.22 -3.41 3.93
C ILE A 268 -0.97 -2.93 4.66
N GLU A 269 -1.02 -2.81 5.98
CA GLU A 269 0.15 -2.45 6.79
C GLU A 269 1.27 -3.49 6.62
N HIS A 270 0.92 -4.77 6.63
CA HIS A 270 1.86 -5.86 6.42
C HIS A 270 2.50 -5.82 5.03
N ILE A 271 1.71 -5.68 3.96
CA ILE A 271 2.24 -5.52 2.59
C ILE A 271 3.15 -4.30 2.49
N SER A 272 2.69 -3.16 3.03
CA SER A 272 3.47 -1.92 3.04
C SER A 272 4.78 -2.07 3.80
N SER A 273 4.78 -2.88 4.87
CA SER A 273 5.98 -3.25 5.60
C SER A 273 6.94 -4.09 4.75
N ARG A 274 6.45 -5.11 4.02
CA ARG A 274 7.27 -5.95 3.12
C ARG A 274 8.01 -5.11 2.07
N SER A 275 7.29 -4.23 1.38
CA SER A 275 7.90 -3.37 0.35
C SER A 275 8.98 -2.44 0.89
N ARG A 276 8.86 -2.01 2.16
CA ARG A 276 9.86 -1.14 2.82
C ARG A 276 11.06 -1.90 3.37
N ILE A 277 10.82 -3.10 3.90
CA ILE A 277 11.87 -3.99 4.40
C ILE A 277 12.80 -4.44 3.26
N GLY A 278 12.30 -4.45 2.02
CA GLY A 278 13.10 -4.85 0.87
C GLY A 278 13.23 -6.38 0.80
N TRP A 279 14.20 -6.86 0.05
CA TRP A 279 14.42 -8.29 -0.21
C TRP A 279 14.56 -9.19 1.03
N ILE A 280 14.88 -8.62 2.21
CA ILE A 280 14.99 -9.38 3.47
C ILE A 280 13.62 -9.69 4.13
N TRP A 281 12.51 -9.19 3.59
CA TRP A 281 11.19 -9.41 4.18
C TRP A 281 10.81 -10.88 4.41
N PRO A 282 11.13 -11.85 3.52
CA PRO A 282 10.76 -13.25 3.72
C PRO A 282 11.45 -13.85 4.95
N LEU A 283 12.64 -13.35 5.33
CA LEU A 283 13.36 -13.80 6.51
C LEU A 283 12.65 -13.43 7.82
N LEU A 284 11.86 -12.36 7.80
CA LEU A 284 11.09 -11.91 8.95
C LEU A 284 9.74 -12.63 9.07
N GLU A 285 9.33 -13.37 8.05
CA GLU A 285 8.08 -14.13 7.97
C GLU A 285 8.30 -15.66 7.84
N LEU A 286 9.46 -16.16 8.26
CA LEU A 286 9.77 -17.61 8.23
C LEU A 286 8.78 -18.47 9.02
N GLY A 287 8.08 -17.88 10.00
CA GLY A 287 7.08 -18.54 10.84
C GLY A 287 5.67 -18.60 10.24
N GLY A 288 5.45 -18.06 9.04
CA GLY A 288 4.16 -18.03 8.35
C GLY A 288 3.79 -16.65 7.81
N ASP A 289 2.90 -16.64 6.82
CA ASP A 289 2.42 -15.41 6.18
C ASP A 289 1.64 -14.54 7.19
N ALA A 290 2.20 -13.37 7.51
CA ALA A 290 1.62 -12.44 8.46
C ALA A 290 0.25 -11.87 8.00
N THR A 291 -0.01 -11.90 6.69
CA THR A 291 -1.29 -11.43 6.12
C THR A 291 -2.40 -12.47 6.18
N HIS A 292 -2.08 -13.75 6.39
CA HIS A 292 -3.05 -14.85 6.27
C HIS A 292 -4.26 -14.70 7.21
N THR A 293 -4.03 -14.37 8.49
CA THR A 293 -5.11 -14.20 9.47
C THR A 293 -6.04 -13.04 9.10
N SER A 294 -5.48 -11.92 8.66
CA SER A 294 -6.24 -10.74 8.23
C SER A 294 -7.02 -11.02 6.94
N MET A 295 -6.39 -11.70 5.98
CA MET A 295 -7.04 -12.06 4.72
C MET A 295 -8.16 -13.06 4.90
N ARG A 296 -8.06 -13.98 5.87
CA ARG A 296 -9.17 -14.87 6.21
C ARG A 296 -10.44 -14.10 6.60
N ILE A 297 -10.31 -13.07 7.43
CA ILE A 297 -11.45 -12.23 7.85
C ILE A 297 -12.02 -11.44 6.66
N VAL A 298 -11.14 -10.90 5.81
CA VAL A 298 -11.54 -10.19 4.59
C VAL A 298 -12.27 -11.13 3.63
N ASP A 299 -11.77 -12.35 3.46
CA ASP A 299 -12.37 -13.39 2.62
C ASP A 299 -13.73 -13.83 3.16
N ASP A 300 -13.87 -14.01 4.47
CA ASP A 300 -15.15 -14.35 5.12
C ASP A 300 -16.21 -13.25 4.94
N TYR A 301 -15.78 -12.01 4.70
CA TYR A 301 -16.67 -10.89 4.37
C TYR A 301 -17.02 -10.82 2.88
N LEU A 302 -16.02 -10.93 1.99
CA LEU A 302 -16.20 -10.73 0.55
C LEU A 302 -16.76 -11.95 -0.19
N THR A 303 -16.37 -13.16 0.20
CA THR A 303 -16.81 -14.41 -0.45
C THR A 303 -18.34 -14.51 -0.60
N PRO A 304 -19.17 -14.25 0.43
CA PRO A 304 -20.62 -14.32 0.26
C PRO A 304 -21.17 -13.25 -0.70
N ILE A 305 -20.58 -12.05 -0.72
CA ILE A 305 -20.99 -10.96 -1.62
C ILE A 305 -20.70 -11.35 -3.08
N VAL A 306 -19.48 -11.84 -3.34
CA VAL A 306 -19.07 -12.28 -4.68
C VAL A 306 -19.91 -13.46 -5.15
N ARG A 307 -20.14 -14.46 -4.29
CA ARG A 307 -21.00 -15.62 -4.62
C ARG A 307 -22.41 -15.19 -4.99
N ALA A 308 -23.05 -14.36 -4.16
CA ALA A 308 -24.38 -13.86 -4.43
C ALA A 308 -24.45 -13.10 -5.76
N ALA A 309 -23.42 -12.31 -6.09
CA ALA A 309 -23.36 -11.59 -7.35
C ALA A 309 -23.18 -12.52 -8.57
N VAL A 310 -22.32 -13.53 -8.46
CA VAL A 310 -22.16 -14.58 -9.49
C VAL A 310 -23.46 -15.34 -9.73
N ASP A 311 -24.18 -15.70 -8.67
CA ASP A 311 -25.47 -16.38 -8.75
C ASP A 311 -26.52 -15.52 -9.47
N ARG A 312 -26.56 -14.20 -9.18
CA ARG A 312 -27.42 -13.24 -9.91
C ARG A 312 -27.04 -13.13 -11.39
N GLY A 313 -25.75 -13.11 -11.70
CA GLY A 313 -25.26 -13.07 -13.08
C GLY A 313 -25.63 -14.33 -13.86
N ALA A 314 -25.48 -15.51 -13.24
CA ALA A 314 -25.86 -16.79 -13.83
C ALA A 314 -27.37 -16.90 -14.10
N ALA A 315 -28.20 -16.30 -13.24
CA ALA A 315 -29.65 -16.23 -13.43
C ALA A 315 -30.08 -15.32 -14.60
N GLY A 316 -29.16 -14.61 -15.25
CA GLY A 316 -29.45 -13.72 -16.38
C GLY A 316 -30.03 -12.36 -15.99
N ASN A 317 -30.10 -12.04 -14.69
CA ASN A 317 -30.70 -10.81 -14.17
C ASN A 317 -29.92 -9.53 -14.54
N LEU A 318 -28.70 -9.66 -15.06
CA LEU A 318 -27.84 -8.54 -15.46
C LEU A 318 -27.93 -8.18 -16.96
N LYS A 319 -28.60 -9.00 -17.78
CA LYS A 319 -28.67 -8.76 -19.23
C LYS A 319 -29.67 -7.64 -19.54
N GLY A 320 -29.15 -6.46 -19.87
CA GLY A 320 -29.93 -5.32 -20.39
C GLY A 320 -30.18 -4.19 -19.40
N ALA A 321 -29.77 -4.32 -18.14
CA ALA A 321 -29.77 -3.23 -17.16
C ALA A 321 -28.43 -2.48 -17.19
N GLU A 322 -28.44 -1.16 -16.97
CA GLU A 322 -27.20 -0.44 -16.69
C GLU A 322 -26.60 -0.97 -15.39
N PRO A 323 -25.30 -1.31 -15.35
CA PRO A 323 -24.69 -1.90 -14.18
C PRO A 323 -24.63 -0.86 -13.05
N GLU A 324 -25.33 -1.16 -11.97
CA GLU A 324 -25.42 -0.28 -10.81
C GLU A 324 -24.12 -0.26 -10.00
N THR A 325 -23.36 -1.36 -10.01
CA THR A 325 -22.10 -1.49 -9.26
C THR A 325 -20.95 -1.89 -10.16
N LEU A 326 -19.72 -1.69 -9.69
CA LEU A 326 -18.53 -2.16 -10.42
C LEU A 326 -18.55 -3.69 -10.54
N LEU A 327 -19.00 -4.38 -9.49
CA LEU A 327 -19.11 -5.84 -9.48
C LEU A 327 -20.01 -6.35 -10.63
N ASP A 328 -21.13 -5.67 -10.89
CA ASP A 328 -22.04 -6.05 -11.98
C ASP A 328 -21.41 -5.81 -13.36
N GLU A 329 -20.62 -4.75 -13.54
CA GLU A 329 -19.86 -4.54 -14.78
C GLU A 329 -18.79 -5.62 -14.97
N LEU A 330 -18.08 -6.01 -13.90
CA LEU A 330 -17.05 -7.06 -13.97
C LEU A 330 -17.64 -8.43 -14.26
N LEU A 331 -18.86 -8.72 -13.79
CA LEU A 331 -19.58 -9.97 -14.07
C LEU A 331 -19.90 -10.15 -15.57
N ASN A 332 -19.99 -9.06 -16.34
CA ASN A 332 -20.13 -9.14 -17.79
C ASN A 332 -18.84 -9.60 -18.49
N LEU A 333 -17.68 -9.51 -17.82
CA LEU A 333 -16.36 -9.83 -18.37
C LEU A 333 -15.81 -11.16 -17.84
N THR A 334 -16.07 -11.48 -16.57
CA THR A 334 -15.57 -12.71 -15.94
C THR A 334 -16.54 -13.23 -14.89
N SER A 335 -16.62 -14.55 -14.76
CA SER A 335 -17.40 -15.23 -13.72
C SER A 335 -16.51 -15.93 -12.68
N ASP A 336 -15.18 -15.75 -12.75
CA ASP A 336 -14.25 -16.33 -11.78
C ASP A 336 -14.32 -15.54 -10.44
N PRO A 337 -14.81 -16.16 -9.34
CA PRO A 337 -14.95 -15.49 -8.06
C PRO A 337 -13.62 -14.97 -7.50
N LYS A 338 -12.50 -15.64 -7.80
CA LYS A 338 -11.19 -15.21 -7.33
C LYS A 338 -10.76 -13.91 -7.99
N VAL A 339 -10.90 -13.85 -9.32
CA VAL A 339 -10.55 -12.66 -10.10
C VAL A 339 -11.43 -11.46 -9.72
N LEU A 340 -12.73 -11.69 -9.52
CA LEU A 340 -13.66 -10.63 -9.06
C LEU A 340 -13.26 -10.08 -7.69
N LYS A 341 -12.97 -10.97 -6.73
CA LYS A 341 -12.55 -10.58 -5.38
C LYS A 341 -11.24 -9.79 -5.40
N ASP A 342 -10.25 -10.28 -6.13
CA ASP A 342 -8.93 -9.63 -6.21
C ASP A 342 -9.05 -8.23 -6.86
N GLU A 343 -9.88 -8.08 -7.90
CA GLU A 343 -10.16 -6.78 -8.52
C GLU A 343 -10.84 -5.80 -7.55
N MET A 344 -11.86 -6.27 -6.85
CA MET A 344 -12.60 -5.51 -5.84
C MET A 344 -11.67 -4.98 -4.75
N LEU A 345 -10.77 -5.83 -4.25
CA LEU A 345 -9.77 -5.46 -3.23
C LEU A 345 -8.76 -4.43 -3.75
N ASN A 346 -8.29 -4.60 -4.98
CA ASN A 346 -7.38 -3.67 -5.64
C ASN A 346 -7.95 -2.26 -5.74
N ILE A 347 -9.22 -2.14 -6.13
CA ILE A 347 -9.87 -0.84 -6.28
C ILE A 347 -10.29 -0.26 -4.94
N LEU A 348 -10.74 -1.09 -3.99
CA LEU A 348 -11.02 -0.64 -2.62
C LEU A 348 -9.76 -0.03 -1.98
N LEU A 349 -8.59 -0.64 -2.20
CA LEU A 349 -7.31 -0.12 -1.70
C LEU A 349 -7.02 1.26 -2.28
N ALA A 350 -7.17 1.39 -3.60
CA ALA A 350 -6.94 2.64 -4.30
C ALA A 350 -7.91 3.74 -3.85
N GLY A 351 -9.19 3.44 -3.63
CA GLY A 351 -10.22 4.43 -3.28
C GLY A 351 -10.22 4.85 -1.81
N ARG A 352 -9.94 3.92 -0.88
CA ARG A 352 -10.00 4.18 0.57
C ARG A 352 -8.77 4.92 1.08
N ASP A 353 -7.58 4.34 0.90
CA ASP A 353 -6.39 4.80 1.62
C ASP A 353 -5.79 6.09 1.03
N THR A 354 -6.02 6.35 -0.26
CA THR A 354 -5.60 7.60 -0.91
C THR A 354 -6.46 8.78 -0.46
N THR A 355 -7.78 8.60 -0.43
CA THR A 355 -8.75 9.61 0.03
C THR A 355 -8.65 9.86 1.53
N THR A 356 -8.21 8.86 2.29
CA THR A 356 -7.97 8.97 3.73
C THR A 356 -6.55 9.41 4.08
N SER A 357 -5.66 9.60 3.10
CA SER A 357 -4.21 9.82 3.24
C SER A 357 -3.57 9.28 4.54
N VAL A 358 -3.48 7.95 4.60
CA VAL A 358 -2.74 7.12 5.58
C VAL A 358 -3.51 6.80 6.88
N PRO A 359 -3.97 5.54 7.05
CA PRO A 359 -4.64 5.11 8.27
C PRO A 359 -3.72 5.07 9.49
N HIS A 360 -4.40 5.13 10.63
CA HIS A 360 -3.89 5.12 12.00
C HIS A 360 -2.97 3.94 12.30
N LEU A 361 -1.70 4.18 12.61
CA LEU A 361 -0.81 3.16 13.17
C LEU A 361 -1.01 3.06 14.69
N ARG A 362 -2.07 2.36 15.09
CA ARG A 362 -2.27 1.96 16.49
C ARG A 362 -1.53 0.66 16.74
N ARG A 363 -0.21 0.72 16.93
CA ARG A 363 0.46 -0.41 17.57
C ARG A 363 0.13 -0.38 19.06
N LEU A 364 -0.89 -1.16 19.41
CA LEU A 364 -1.10 -1.64 20.77
C LEU A 364 0.20 -2.32 21.25
N LEU A 365 0.62 -1.94 22.45
CA LEU A 365 1.67 -2.53 23.30
C LEU A 365 3.13 -2.14 23.02
N VAL A 366 3.78 -1.76 24.13
CA VAL A 366 5.21 -1.56 24.40
C VAL A 366 5.79 -0.16 24.11
N SER A 367 5.39 0.85 24.89
CA SER A 367 6.31 1.69 25.70
C SER A 367 5.56 2.88 26.32
N PRO A 368 5.45 3.00 27.66
CA PRO A 368 4.80 4.14 28.31
C PRO A 368 5.66 5.42 28.35
N PHE A 369 6.84 5.46 27.70
CA PHE A 369 7.83 6.52 27.95
C PHE A 369 8.18 7.43 26.75
N LEU A 370 7.49 7.32 25.61
CA LEU A 370 7.65 8.28 24.51
C LEU A 370 6.29 8.88 24.15
N ILE A 371 6.16 10.20 24.31
CA ILE A 371 5.05 10.99 23.79
C ILE A 371 5.04 10.80 22.27
N PRO A 372 4.06 10.09 21.66
CA PRO A 372 4.03 9.95 20.22
C PRO A 372 3.51 11.25 19.63
N LEU A 373 4.36 12.00 18.93
CA LEU A 373 3.96 13.15 18.13
C LEU A 373 3.24 12.61 16.88
N ASN A 374 1.96 12.24 17.03
CA ASN A 374 1.14 11.68 15.95
C ASN A 374 0.77 12.76 14.91
N HIS A 375 1.62 13.01 13.92
CA HIS A 375 1.25 13.84 12.76
C HIS A 375 0.62 12.97 11.66
N ARG A 376 -0.63 13.30 11.29
CA ARG A 376 -1.51 12.53 10.38
C ARG A 376 -1.76 13.30 9.09
N LEU A 377 -1.65 12.69 7.90
CA LEU A 377 -1.69 13.42 6.62
C LEU A 377 -3.10 13.87 6.19
N ASN A 378 -4.19 13.15 6.51
CA ASN A 378 -5.54 13.65 6.16
C ASN A 378 -6.06 14.72 7.12
N SER A 379 -5.40 14.83 8.28
CA SER A 379 -5.50 16.04 9.06
C SER A 379 -5.00 17.24 8.27
N ILE A 380 -4.15 17.13 7.25
CA ILE A 380 -3.57 18.31 6.58
C ILE A 380 -4.63 19.18 5.94
N LEU A 381 -5.65 18.68 5.23
CA LEU A 381 -6.63 19.58 4.62
C LEU A 381 -7.40 20.36 5.70
N PHE A 382 -8.02 19.66 6.65
CA PHE A 382 -8.79 20.29 7.72
C PHE A 382 -7.92 21.10 8.70
N ARG A 383 -6.70 20.64 8.98
CA ARG A 383 -5.67 21.38 9.74
C ARG A 383 -5.23 22.62 8.98
N SER A 384 -5.03 22.54 7.67
CA SER A 384 -4.69 23.70 6.84
C SER A 384 -5.85 24.69 6.84
N LEU A 385 -7.10 24.23 6.73
CA LEU A 385 -8.27 25.10 6.86
C LEU A 385 -8.37 25.74 8.25
N ALA A 386 -7.97 25.02 9.31
CA ALA A 386 -7.90 25.55 10.67
C ALA A 386 -6.75 26.57 10.85
N VAL A 387 -5.59 26.32 10.23
CA VAL A 387 -4.42 27.22 10.25
C VAL A 387 -4.63 28.46 9.38
N TYR A 388 -5.38 28.34 8.28
CA TYR A 388 -5.68 29.40 7.32
C TYR A 388 -7.17 29.77 7.31
N PRO A 389 -7.66 30.49 8.34
CA PRO A 389 -9.09 30.77 8.50
C PRO A 389 -9.68 31.62 7.37
N ALA A 390 -8.88 32.44 6.69
CA ALA A 390 -9.32 33.21 5.53
C ALA A 390 -9.74 32.30 4.36
N VAL A 391 -8.99 31.23 4.11
CA VAL A 391 -9.31 30.23 3.09
C VAL A 391 -10.59 29.48 3.46
N CYS A 392 -10.71 29.07 4.73
CA CYS A 392 -11.92 28.41 5.24
C CYS A 392 -13.18 29.28 5.07
N LYS A 393 -13.11 30.58 5.42
CA LYS A 393 -14.23 31.51 5.23
C LYS A 393 -14.63 31.65 3.77
N ARG A 394 -13.66 31.80 2.87
CA ARG A 394 -13.90 31.91 1.42
C ARG A 394 -14.54 30.63 0.88
N LEU A 395 -13.99 29.46 1.21
CA LEU A 395 -14.51 28.16 0.78
C LEU A 395 -15.94 27.96 1.27
N ARG A 396 -16.23 28.30 2.54
CA ARG A 396 -17.59 28.22 3.09
C ARG A 396 -18.55 29.14 2.34
N ALA A 397 -18.17 30.38 2.05
CA ALA A 397 -19.01 31.31 1.31
C ALA A 397 -19.32 30.80 -0.10
N GLU A 398 -18.33 30.21 -0.77
CA GLU A 398 -18.48 29.63 -2.10
C GLU A 398 -19.43 28.42 -2.10
N ILE A 399 -19.28 27.50 -1.15
CA ILE A 399 -20.19 26.34 -0.99
C ILE A 399 -21.62 26.81 -0.75
N LEU A 400 -21.83 27.77 0.15
CA LEU A 400 -23.16 28.32 0.45
C LEU A 400 -23.78 29.04 -0.75
N ALA A 401 -22.98 29.74 -1.56
CA ALA A 401 -23.47 30.43 -2.75
C ALA A 401 -23.82 29.48 -3.89
N ARG A 402 -23.09 28.37 -4.06
CA ARG A 402 -23.25 27.42 -5.17
C ARG A 402 -24.25 26.31 -4.88
N VAL A 403 -24.13 25.69 -3.72
CA VAL A 403 -24.89 24.48 -3.35
C VAL A 403 -25.98 24.82 -2.31
N GLY A 404 -25.78 25.87 -1.51
CA GLY A 404 -26.70 26.24 -0.43
C GLY A 404 -26.42 25.47 0.85
N CYS A 405 -27.37 25.53 1.79
CA CYS A 405 -27.21 24.93 3.12
C CYS A 405 -27.63 23.45 3.20
N THR A 406 -28.43 22.96 2.26
CA THR A 406 -29.16 21.69 2.37
C THR A 406 -29.05 20.78 1.15
N ARG A 407 -28.52 21.27 0.02
CA ARG A 407 -28.37 20.45 -1.19
C ARG A 407 -27.00 19.77 -1.20
N HIS A 408 -26.89 18.66 -1.90
CA HIS A 408 -25.61 18.05 -2.26
C HIS A 408 -25.21 18.46 -3.70
N PRO A 409 -23.91 18.37 -4.05
CA PRO A 409 -23.47 18.54 -5.44
C PRO A 409 -24.11 17.46 -6.33
N THR A 410 -24.54 17.87 -7.54
CA THR A 410 -25.14 17.02 -8.57
C THR A 410 -24.25 16.88 -9.78
#